data_AF-A0AAV1QMX7-F1
#
_entry.id   AF-A0AAV1QMX7-F1
#
_cell.length_a   1.000
_cell.length_b   1.000
_cell.length_c   1.000
_cell.angle_alpha   90.00
_cell.angle_beta   90.00
_cell.angle_gamma   90.00
#
_symmetry.space_group_name_H-M   'P 1'
#
loop_
_entity.id
_entity.type
_entity.pdbx_description
1 polymer ?
#
loop_
_entity_poly.entity_id
_entity_poly.type
_entity_poly.pdbx_seq_one_letter_code
_entity_poly.pdbx_strand_id
1 'polypeptide(L)'
;MEGSEIMSQTSETTEENKKDILKDFQTSFFTMSRLASFPWTFLENDLESNKSSELISDILKQTCLHSLCQNFPPSVRYRRLFLSELIRR
;
A
#
# COMPACT_ATOMS: atom_id res chain seq x y z
N MET A 1 -8.23 33.38 -22.42
CA MET A 1 -7.18 32.34 -22.34
C MET A 1 -6.94 32.11 -20.85
N GLU A 2 -7.81 31.32 -20.21
CA GLU A 2 -7.65 30.90 -18.82
C GLU A 2 -7.98 29.42 -18.82
N GLY A 3 -6.99 28.58 -18.58
CA GLY A 3 -7.18 27.13 -18.67
C GLY A 3 -5.89 26.34 -18.61
N SER A 4 -4.97 26.67 -17.71
CA SER A 4 -3.71 25.89 -17.57
C SER A 4 -3.11 25.88 -16.15
N GLU A 5 -3.89 26.08 -15.07
CA GLU A 5 -3.31 26.10 -13.70
C GLU A 5 -3.93 25.11 -12.68
N ILE A 6 -4.95 24.33 -13.03
CA ILE A 6 -5.59 23.39 -12.06
C ILE A 6 -4.90 22.01 -12.02
N MET A 7 -4.05 21.67 -12.99
CA MET A 7 -3.61 20.28 -13.22
C MET A 7 -2.34 19.85 -12.46
N SER A 8 -1.67 20.77 -11.76
CA SER A 8 -0.41 20.51 -11.04
C SER A 8 -0.57 20.24 -9.54
N GLN A 9 -1.67 20.68 -8.93
CA GLN A 9 -1.87 20.52 -7.47
C GLN A 9 -2.41 19.13 -7.08
N THR A 10 -3.13 18.45 -7.98
CA THR A 10 -3.73 17.13 -7.70
C THR A 10 -2.72 15.98 -7.75
N SER A 11 -1.59 16.15 -8.43
CA SER A 11 -0.54 15.12 -8.54
C SER A 11 0.35 15.03 -7.30
N GLU A 12 0.69 16.16 -6.64
CA GLU A 12 1.57 16.14 -5.47
C GLU A 12 0.88 15.55 -4.23
N THR A 13 -0.38 15.91 -3.99
CA THR A 13 -1.13 15.41 -2.83
C THR A 13 -1.38 13.89 -2.91
N THR A 14 -1.50 13.34 -4.12
CA THR A 14 -1.73 11.91 -4.33
C THR A 14 -0.49 11.08 -3.99
N GLU A 15 0.70 11.57 -4.34
CA GLU A 15 1.96 10.90 -4.06
C GLU A 15 2.36 10.95 -2.57
N GLU A 16 2.06 12.04 -1.88
CA GLU A 16 2.23 12.13 -0.42
C GLU A 16 1.31 11.14 0.30
N ASN A 17 0.02 11.11 -0.07
CA ASN A 17 -0.93 10.14 0.46
C ASN A 17 -0.48 8.70 0.20
N LYS A 18 0.05 8.39 -0.99
CA LYS A 18 0.58 7.06 -1.31
C LYS A 18 1.71 6.64 -0.38
N LYS A 19 2.64 7.55 -0.06
CA LYS A 19 3.76 7.27 0.86
C LYS A 19 3.28 6.97 2.28
N ASP A 20 2.31 7.74 2.77
CA ASP A 20 1.74 7.52 4.11
C ASP A 20 1.03 6.17 4.19
N ILE A 21 0.23 5.83 3.18
CA ILE A 21 -0.43 4.52 3.05
C ILE A 21 0.58 3.37 3.05
N LEU A 22 1.67 3.49 2.28
CA LEU A 22 2.72 2.46 2.25
C LEU A 22 3.41 2.30 3.61
N LYS A 23 3.65 3.40 4.32
CA LYS A 23 4.23 3.39 5.67
C LYS A 23 3.29 2.75 6.69
N ASP A 24 1.99 2.97 6.57
CA ASP A 24 0.99 2.35 7.44
C ASP A 24 0.89 0.83 7.20
N PHE A 25 0.97 0.39 5.94
CA PHE A 25 1.05 -1.03 5.59
C PHE A 25 2.30 -1.67 6.19
N GLN A 26 3.45 -1.03 6.01
CA GLN A 26 4.72 -1.49 6.53
C GLN A 26 4.70 -1.61 8.05
N THR A 27 4.21 -0.56 8.73
CA THR A 27 4.08 -0.54 10.20
C THR A 27 3.18 -1.67 10.67
N SER A 28 1.98 -1.78 10.09
CA SER A 28 1.02 -2.83 10.45
C SER A 28 1.59 -4.23 10.25
N PHE A 29 2.37 -4.44 9.18
CA PHE A 29 3.01 -5.72 8.90
C PHE A 29 4.07 -6.07 9.95
N PHE A 30 4.99 -5.14 10.25
CA PHE A 30 6.08 -5.41 11.17
C PHE A 30 5.65 -5.47 12.64
N THR A 31 4.55 -4.79 13.00
CA THR A 31 3.93 -4.94 14.33
C THR A 31 3.01 -6.15 14.44
N MET A 32 2.91 -6.97 13.37
CA MET A 32 2.01 -8.12 13.28
C MET A 32 0.54 -7.78 13.51
N SER A 33 0.14 -6.55 13.19
CA SER A 33 -1.22 -6.07 13.29
C SER A 33 -2.09 -6.63 12.16
N ARG A 34 -3.40 -6.73 12.41
CA ARG A 34 -4.38 -7.06 11.38
C ARG A 34 -4.62 -5.85 10.49
N LEU A 35 -4.92 -6.07 9.22
CA LEU A 35 -5.24 -4.98 8.29
C LEU A 35 -6.71 -4.54 8.39
N ALA A 36 -7.47 -5.00 9.39
CA ALA A 36 -8.91 -4.68 9.52
C ALA A 36 -9.19 -3.17 9.63
N SER A 37 -8.27 -2.41 10.26
CA SER A 37 -8.38 -0.96 10.44
C SER A 37 -7.69 -0.17 9.33
N PHE A 38 -7.17 -0.85 8.31
CA PHE A 38 -6.46 -0.21 7.21
C PHE A 38 -7.44 0.59 6.33
N PRO A 39 -7.05 1.76 5.79
CA PRO A 39 -7.87 2.56 4.87
C PRO A 39 -7.97 1.90 3.47
N TRP A 40 -8.66 0.76 3.40
CA TRP A 40 -8.85 -0.05 2.19
C TRP A 40 -9.43 0.74 1.01
N THR A 41 -10.26 1.73 1.29
CA THR A 41 -10.90 2.58 0.27
C THR A 41 -9.89 3.26 -0.64
N PHE A 42 -8.69 3.60 -0.15
CA PHE A 42 -7.65 4.18 -0.99
C PHE A 42 -7.11 3.17 -2.00
N LEU A 43 -6.82 1.94 -1.53
CA LEU A 43 -6.33 0.86 -2.37
C LEU A 43 -7.38 0.41 -3.39
N GLU A 44 -8.64 0.31 -2.96
CA GLU A 44 -9.79 -0.02 -3.82
C GLU A 44 -9.96 1.03 -4.93
N ASN A 45 -9.95 2.32 -4.58
CA ASN A 45 -10.06 3.41 -5.56
C ASN A 45 -8.88 3.43 -6.57
N ASP A 46 -7.65 3.16 -6.11
CA ASP A 46 -6.49 3.08 -7.01
C ASP A 46 -6.65 1.93 -8.02
N LEU A 47 -7.11 0.78 -7.54
CA LEU A 47 -7.35 -0.41 -8.36
C LEU A 47 -8.48 -0.18 -9.38
N GLU A 48 -9.60 0.42 -8.95
CA GLU A 48 -10.73 0.78 -9.82
C GLU A 48 -10.36 1.82 -10.87
N SER A 49 -9.46 2.74 -10.55
CA SER A 49 -9.03 3.79 -11.48
C SER A 49 -8.22 3.24 -12.66
N ASN A 50 -7.85 1.94 -12.66
CA ASN A 50 -7.05 1.26 -13.68
C ASN A 50 -5.70 1.94 -13.93
N LYS A 51 -5.26 2.81 -13.00
CA LYS A 51 -4.07 3.64 -13.16
C LYS A 51 -2.80 2.94 -12.74
N SER A 52 -2.82 1.91 -11.88
CA SER A 52 -1.60 1.14 -11.63
C SER A 52 -1.82 -0.17 -10.89
N SER A 53 -1.06 -1.21 -11.27
CA SER A 53 -0.70 -2.33 -10.39
C SER A 53 0.50 -2.00 -9.49
N GLU A 54 1.00 -0.75 -9.58
CA GLU A 54 2.21 -0.29 -8.92
C GLU A 54 2.03 -0.18 -7.42
N LEU A 55 0.87 0.29 -6.94
CA LEU A 55 0.61 0.40 -5.50
C LEU A 55 0.69 -0.96 -4.79
N ILE A 56 0.05 -2.00 -5.34
CA ILE A 56 0.13 -3.37 -4.80
C ILE A 56 1.57 -3.87 -4.82
N SER A 57 2.30 -3.62 -5.92
CA SER A 57 3.72 -3.98 -6.02
C SER A 57 4.55 -3.30 -4.93
N ASP A 58 4.31 -2.02 -4.68
CA ASP A 58 5.00 -1.24 -3.66
C ASP A 58 4.67 -1.73 -2.24
N ILE A 59 3.41 -2.10 -1.97
CA ILE A 59 3.01 -2.74 -0.70
C ILE A 59 3.80 -4.03 -0.48
N LEU A 60 3.89 -4.90 -1.51
CA LEU A 60 4.60 -6.17 -1.41
C LEU A 60 6.11 -5.95 -1.16
N LYS A 61 6.72 -4.97 -1.84
CA LYS A 61 8.13 -4.58 -1.64
C LYS A 61 8.40 -4.07 -0.22
N GLN A 62 7.47 -3.29 0.36
CA GLN A 62 7.63 -2.73 1.70
C GLN A 62 7.30 -3.73 2.83
N THR A 63 6.71 -4.88 2.51
CA THR A 63 6.26 -5.89 3.48
C THR A 63 6.90 -7.27 3.25
N CYS A 64 6.20 -8.18 2.55
CA CYS A 64 6.60 -9.58 2.39
C CYS A 64 7.92 -9.75 1.65
N LEU A 65 8.26 -8.83 0.74
CA LEU A 65 9.49 -8.83 -0.05
C LEU A 65 10.56 -7.88 0.50
N HIS A 66 10.32 -7.28 1.68
CA HIS A 66 11.25 -6.34 2.29
C HIS A 66 12.60 -7.02 2.60
N SER A 67 13.71 -6.30 2.45
CA SER A 67 15.06 -6.82 2.69
C SER A 67 15.24 -7.39 4.10
N LEU A 68 14.59 -6.77 5.11
CA LEU A 68 14.57 -7.30 6.48
C LEU A 68 13.98 -8.71 6.56
N CYS A 69 12.97 -9.04 5.75
CA CYS A 69 12.35 -10.36 5.73
C CYS A 69 13.27 -11.44 5.14
N GLN A 70 14.37 -11.06 4.46
CA GLN A 70 15.38 -12.03 4.01
C GLN A 70 16.21 -12.57 5.17
N ASN A 71 16.54 -11.71 6.14
CA ASN A 71 17.32 -12.07 7.32
C ASN A 71 16.43 -12.49 8.49
N PHE A 72 15.25 -11.89 8.61
CA PHE A 72 14.30 -12.07 9.71
C PHE A 72 12.89 -12.32 9.17
N PRO A 73 12.67 -13.45 8.47
CA PRO A 73 11.38 -13.74 7.87
C PRO A 73 10.31 -13.89 8.96
N PRO A 74 9.18 -13.16 8.86
CA PRO A 74 8.01 -13.47 9.68
C PRO A 74 7.53 -14.90 9.41
N SER A 75 6.84 -15.47 10.40
CA SER A 75 6.34 -16.85 10.31
C SER A 75 5.54 -17.08 9.01
N VAL A 76 5.68 -18.27 8.42
CA VAL A 76 4.93 -18.65 7.21
C VAL A 76 3.42 -18.46 7.41
N ARG A 77 2.92 -18.77 8.61
CA ARG A 77 1.51 -18.59 8.97
C ARG A 77 1.09 -17.12 8.89
N TYR A 78 1.88 -16.21 9.46
CA TYR A 78 1.58 -14.79 9.43
C TYR A 78 1.62 -14.23 8.01
N ARG A 79 2.67 -14.55 7.23
CA ARG A 79 2.77 -14.11 5.84
C ARG A 79 1.57 -14.55 5.00
N ARG A 80 1.14 -15.81 5.14
CA ARG A 80 -0.06 -16.33 4.45
C ARG A 80 -1.32 -15.58 4.86
N LEU A 81 -1.49 -15.31 6.16
CA LEU A 81 -2.64 -14.56 6.67
C LEU A 81 -2.69 -13.15 6.08
N PHE A 82 -1.58 -12.42 6.15
CA PHE A 82 -1.46 -11.06 5.62
C PHE A 82 -1.80 -11.00 4.13
N LEU A 83 -1.18 -11.85 3.31
CA LEU A 83 -1.46 -11.92 1.88
C LEU A 83 -2.91 -12.30 1.58
N SER A 84 -3.49 -13.20 2.39
CA SER A 84 -4.90 -13.59 2.23
C SER A 84 -5.86 -12.47 2.61
N GLU A 85 -5.50 -11.59 3.55
CA GLU A 85 -6.26 -10.37 3.83
C GLU A 85 -6.18 -9.39 2.66
N LEU A 86 -4.98 -9.21 2.08
CA LEU A 86 -4.76 -8.33 0.93
C LEU A 86 -5.49 -8.80 -0.34
N ILE A 87 -5.61 -10.11 -0.59
CA ILE A 87 -6.27 -10.67 -1.78
C ILE A 87 -7.81 -10.66 -1.65
N ARG A 88 -8.34 -10.74 -0.42
CA ARG A 88 -9.79 -10.85 -0.18
C ARG A 88 -10.50 -9.50 -0.20
N ARG A 89 -9.74 -8.44 0.09
CA ARG A 89 -10.22 -7.06 0.02
C ARG A 89 -10.07 -6.60 -1.41
#